data_AF-W7VRM7-F1
#
_entry.id   AF-W7VRM7-F1
#
_cell.length_a   1.000
_cell.length_b   1.000
_cell.length_c   1.000
_cell.angle_alpha   90.00
_cell.angle_beta   90.00
_cell.angle_gamma   90.00
#
_symmetry.space_group_name_H-M   'P 1'
#
loop_
_entity.id
_entity.type
_entity.pdbx_description
1 polymer ?
#
loop_
_entity_poly.entity_id
_entity_poly.type
_entity_poly.pdbx_seq_one_letter_code
_entity_poly.pdbx_strand_id
1 'polypeptide(L)' 'MLPADTIEAYVDATAATLALPLAPEHRPGVLRYFALASQMAALVNGLPLAVEDEPAPQFVPLSPQDTAP' A
#
# COMPACT_ATOMS: atom_id res chain seq x y z
N MET A 1 15.94 -1.82 2.80
CA MET A 1 15.24 -2.26 4.02
C MET A 1 15.03 -1.04 4.90
N LEU A 2 13.80 -0.77 5.32
CA LEU A 2 13.54 0.35 6.24
C LEU A 2 14.11 0.02 7.64
N PRO A 3 14.61 1.01 8.39
CA PRO A 3 14.99 0.82 9.79
C PRO A 3 13.80 0.40 10.65
N ALA A 4 14.05 -0.42 11.70
CA ALA A 4 13.00 -0.91 12.59
C ALA A 4 12.21 0.23 13.25
N ASP A 5 12.91 1.24 13.79
CA ASP A 5 12.28 2.41 14.42
C ASP A 5 11.38 3.18 13.46
N THR A 6 11.75 3.24 12.17
CA THR A 6 10.92 3.85 11.12
C THR A 6 9.65 3.05 10.88
N ILE A 7 9.74 1.72 10.86
CA ILE A 7 8.58 0.84 10.70
C ILE A 7 7.64 1.00 11.89
N GLU A 8 8.15 1.01 13.11
CA GLU A 8 7.34 1.19 14.32
C GLU A 8 6.59 2.52 14.31
N ALA A 9 7.30 3.62 14.09
CA ALA A 9 6.69 4.95 14.04
C ALA A 9 5.64 5.06 12.94
N TYR A 10 5.90 4.48 11.76
CA TYR A 10 4.96 4.50 10.64
C TYR A 10 3.69 3.68 10.95
N VAL A 11 3.86 2.47 11.49
CA VAL A 11 2.74 1.59 11.84
C VAL A 11 1.86 2.24 12.91
N ASP A 12 2.45 2.81 13.96
CA ASP A 12 1.69 3.45 15.04
C ASP A 12 0.95 4.70 14.54
N ALA A 13 1.58 5.54 13.71
CA ALA A 13 0.95 6.73 13.11
C ALA A 13 -0.18 6.36 12.13
N THR A 14 0.02 5.32 11.33
CA THR A 14 -0.98 4.85 10.35
C THR A 14 -2.19 4.23 11.04
N ALA A 15 -1.96 3.41 12.07
CA ALA A 15 -3.02 2.82 12.88
C ALA A 15 -3.91 3.91 13.51
N ALA A 16 -3.31 4.97 14.05
CA ALA A 16 -4.06 6.13 14.57
C ALA A 16 -4.85 6.86 13.48
N THR A 17 -4.24 7.09 12.31
CA THR A 17 -4.88 7.79 11.17
C THR A 17 -6.07 7.02 10.62
N LEU A 18 -5.96 5.69 10.55
CA LEU A 18 -7.02 4.79 10.08
C LEU A 18 -8.09 4.51 11.16
N ALA A 19 -7.93 5.05 12.37
CA ALA A 19 -8.72 4.70 13.54
C ALA A 19 -8.81 3.18 13.77
N LEU A 20 -7.70 2.47 13.50
CA LEU A 20 -7.57 1.02 13.62
C LEU A 20 -6.62 0.68 14.78
N PRO A 21 -7.12 0.54 16.02
CA PRO A 21 -6.28 0.23 17.17
C PRO A 21 -5.66 -1.16 17.03
N LEU A 22 -4.35 -1.25 17.24
CA LEU A 22 -3.63 -2.52 17.29
C LEU A 22 -3.63 -3.04 18.72
N ALA A 23 -4.27 -4.19 18.94
CA ALA A 23 -4.14 -4.89 20.21
C ALA A 23 -2.66 -5.23 20.47
N PRO A 24 -2.16 -5.13 21.72
CA PRO A 24 -0.76 -5.40 22.03
C PRO A 24 -0.27 -6.77 21.54
N GLU A 25 -1.14 -7.77 21.54
CA GLU A 25 -0.85 -9.14 21.11
C GLU A 25 -0.63 -9.24 19.59
N HIS A 26 -1.17 -8.29 18.81
CA HIS A 26 -1.07 -8.26 17.35
C HIS A 26 0.11 -7.41 16.87
N ARG A 27 0.56 -6.42 17.65
CA ARG A 27 1.63 -5.49 17.25
C ARG A 27 2.91 -6.19 16.77
N PRO A 28 3.45 -7.22 17.46
CA PRO A 28 4.65 -7.91 16.98
C PRO A 28 4.47 -8.57 15.60
N GLY A 29 3.29 -9.13 15.34
CA GLY A 29 2.94 -9.70 14.05
C GLY A 29 2.87 -8.65 12.95
N VAL A 30 2.18 -7.53 13.21
CA VAL A 30 2.06 -6.42 12.26
C VAL A 30 3.44 -5.88 11.86
N LEU A 31 4.33 -5.62 12.83
CA LEU A 31 5.67 -5.14 12.56
C LEU A 31 6.47 -6.11 11.68
N ARG A 32 6.40 -7.41 11.98
CA ARG A 32 7.08 -8.45 11.20
C ARG A 32 6.60 -8.48 9.75
N TYR A 33 5.29 -8.49 9.53
CA TYR A 33 4.73 -8.57 8.17
C TYR A 33 4.88 -7.25 7.42
N PHE A 34 4.85 -6.11 8.10
CA PHE A 34 5.17 -4.82 7.49
C PHE A 34 6.63 -4.78 7.02
N ALA A 35 7.57 -5.27 7.83
CA ALA A 35 8.97 -5.37 7.42
C ALA A 35 9.16 -6.26 6.19
N LEU A 36 8.43 -7.39 6.09
CA LEU A 36 8.41 -8.23 4.90
C LEU A 36 7.86 -7.49 3.68
N ALA A 37 6.71 -6.83 3.82
CA ALA A 37 6.11 -6.04 2.74
C ALA A 37 7.04 -4.92 2.27
N SER A 38 7.79 -4.28 3.17
CA SER A 38 8.77 -3.24 2.81
C SER A 38 9.90 -3.77 1.92
N GLN A 39 10.29 -5.04 2.10
CA GLN A 39 11.29 -5.68 1.24
C GLN A 39 10.72 -5.98 -0.14
N MET A 40 9.46 -6.42 -0.22
CA MET A 40 8.77 -6.62 -1.50
C MET A 40 8.56 -5.28 -2.24
N ALA A 41 8.18 -4.22 -1.53
CA ALA A 41 8.05 -2.89 -2.10
C ALA A 41 9.36 -2.38 -2.69
N ALA A 42 10.51 -2.69 -2.08
CA ALA A 42 11.81 -2.34 -2.64
C ALA A 42 12.11 -3.04 -3.98
N LEU A 43 11.58 -4.25 -4.20
CA LEU A 43 11.70 -4.93 -5.50
C LEU A 43 10.87 -4.24 -6.58
N VAL A 44 9.65 -3.81 -6.25
CA VAL A 44 8.74 -3.12 -7.18
C VAL A 44 9.23 -1.72 -7.49
N ASN A 45 9.59 -0.94 -6.46
CA ASN A 45 10.08 0.44 -6.61
C ASN A 45 11.46 0.52 -7.29
N GLY A 46 12.16 -0.60 -7.43
CA GLY A 46 13.42 -0.69 -8.17
C GLY A 46 13.24 -0.80 -9.69
N LEU A 47 12.01 -0.97 -10.18
CA LEU A 47 11.71 -1.03 -11.61
C LEU A 47 11.64 0.39 -12.20
N PRO A 48 12.06 0.60 -13.46
CA PRO A 48 11.88 1.88 -14.12
C PRO A 48 10.39 2.20 -14.27
N LEU A 49 10.03 3.46 -14.03
CA LEU A 49 8.69 4.00 -14.23
C LEU A 49 8.82 5.38 -14.88
N ALA A 50 8.29 5.51 -16.08
CA ALA A 50 8.20 6.75 -16.83
C ALA A 50 6.94 7.54 -16.45
N VAL A 51 6.88 8.82 -16.82
CA VAL A 51 5.72 9.69 -16.50
C VAL A 51 4.47 9.25 -17.29
N GLU A 52 4.69 8.68 -18.46
CA GLU A 52 3.70 8.15 -19.37
C GLU A 52 3.26 6.70 -19.05
N ASP A 53 3.86 6.06 -18.03
CA ASP A 53 3.43 4.73 -17.60
C ASP A 53 2.12 4.83 -16.81
N GLU A 54 1.06 4.31 -17.40
CA GLU A 54 -0.29 4.37 -16.88
C GLU A 54 -0.64 3.15 -16.00
N PRO A 55 -1.55 3.29 -15.00
CA PRO A 55 -2.03 2.15 -14.23
C PRO A 55 -2.63 1.06 -15.12
N ALA A 56 -2.39 -0.21 -14.78
CA ALA A 56 -2.98 -1.34 -15.50
C ALA A 56 -4.52 -1.26 -15.60
N PRO A 57 -5.28 -0.96 -14.53
CA PRO A 57 -6.69 -0.67 -14.66
C PRO A 57 -6.90 0.75 -15.20
N GLN A 58 -7.67 0.86 -16.28
CA GLN A 58 -8.06 2.13 -16.89
C GLN A 58 -9.56 2.36 -16.71
N PHE A 59 -9.94 3.59 -16.35
CA PHE A 59 -11.35 3.98 -16.38
C PHE A 59 -11.79 4.17 -17.83
N VAL A 60 -12.76 3.36 -18.25
CA VAL A 60 -13.40 3.50 -19.57
C VAL A 60 -14.84 3.94 -19.33
N PRO A 61 -15.20 5.21 -19.62
CA PRO A 61 -16.57 5.65 -19.48
C PRO A 61 -17.46 4.91 -20.47
N LEU A 62 -18.65 4.50 -20.01
CA LEU A 62 -19.69 4.01 -20.89
C LEU A 62 -20.24 5.19 -21.71
N SER A 63 -20.43 4.97 -22.99
CA SER A 63 -21.16 5.90 -23.84
C SER A 63 -22.66 5.64 -23.72
N PRO A 64 -23.53 6.63 -24.02
CA PRO A 64 -24.99 6.44 -23.99
C PRO A 64 -25.49 5.24 -24.80
N GLN A 65 -24.85 4.98 -25.95
CA GLN A 65 -25.14 3.82 -26.80
C GLN A 65 -24.83 2.46 -26.15
N ASP A 66 -23.95 2.42 -25.14
CA ASP A 66 -23.59 1.19 -24.41
C ASP A 66 -24.63 0.84 -23.34
N THR A 67 -25.59 1.74 -23.09
CA THR A 67 -26.69 1.57 -22.13
C THR A 67 -28.06 1.38 -22.79
N ALA A 68 -28.11 1.29 -24.13
CA ALA A 68 -29.32 0.93 -24.85
C ALA A 68 -29.68 -0.55 -24.55
N PRO A 69 -30.97 -0.87 -24.34
CA PRO A 69 -31.41 -2.20 -23.94
C PRO A 69 -31.13 -3.29 -24.98
#